data_AF-A0A0D6MN84-F1
#
_entry.id   AF-A0A0D6MN84-F1
#
_cell.length_a   1.000
_cell.length_b   1.000
_cell.length_c   1.000
_cell.angle_alpha   90.00
_cell.angle_beta   90.00
_cell.angle_gamma   90.00
#
_symmetry.space_group_name_H-M   'P 1'
#
loop_
_entity.id
_entity.type
_entity.pdbx_description
1 polymer ?
#
loop_
_entity_poly.entity_id
_entity_poly.type
_entity_poly.pdbx_seq_one_letter_code
_entity_poly.pdbx_strand_id
1 'polypeptide(L)'
;MISETPPASPALHASPDIRVGTISSADAAPAGMTQLRIDFGPLVGTRRAGLRLGTQETPAVLVGARVCAVLDPGLSAAPGIGALPLAMPDLNGGLVLIRPDMSAQDGARPF
;
A
#
# COMPACT_ATOMS: atom_id res chain seq x y z
N MET A 1 2.87 -29.15 26.54
CA MET A 1 4.02 -28.40 26.00
C MET A 1 3.47 -27.17 25.29
N ILE A 2 3.47 -26.02 25.96
CA ILE A 2 3.17 -24.74 25.30
C ILE A 2 4.47 -24.27 24.65
N SER A 3 4.52 -24.24 23.32
CA SER A 3 5.62 -23.57 22.61
C SER A 3 5.32 -22.09 22.59
N GLU A 4 5.95 -21.35 23.50
CA GLU A 4 6.10 -19.90 23.35
C GLU A 4 7.12 -19.67 22.23
N THR A 5 6.70 -19.03 21.15
CA THR A 5 7.59 -18.49 20.13
C THR A 5 8.47 -17.42 20.81
N PRO A 6 9.81 -17.52 20.77
CA PRO A 6 10.66 -16.49 21.37
C PRO A 6 10.35 -15.13 20.70
N PRO A 7 10.32 -14.01 21.45
CA PRO A 7 10.15 -12.70 20.83
C PRO A 7 11.28 -12.54 19.82
N ALA A 8 10.92 -12.31 18.56
CA ALA A 8 11.90 -12.03 17.52
C ALA A 8 12.83 -10.94 18.06
N SER A 9 14.14 -11.24 18.11
CA SER A 9 15.14 -10.20 18.34
C SER A 9 14.83 -9.06 17.37
N PRO A 10 14.95 -7.77 17.77
CA PRO A 10 14.84 -6.67 16.84
C PRO A 10 16.07 -6.76 15.94
N ALA A 11 16.05 -7.68 14.96
CA ALA A 11 16.86 -7.55 13.79
C ALA A 11 16.62 -6.12 13.31
N LEU A 12 17.71 -5.38 13.14
CA LEU A 12 17.73 -4.02 12.63
C LEU A 12 17.26 -4.07 11.17
N HIS A 13 15.96 -4.31 10.97
CA HIS A 13 15.31 -4.16 9.70
C HIS A 13 15.36 -2.66 9.42
N ALA A 14 16.04 -2.27 8.35
CA ALA A 14 15.98 -0.90 7.87
C ALA A 14 14.49 -0.51 7.79
N SER A 15 14.12 0.58 8.46
CA SER A 15 12.73 1.01 8.50
C SER A 15 12.19 1.12 7.07
N PRO A 16 11.04 0.49 6.76
CA PRO A 16 10.50 0.52 5.41
C PRO A 16 10.27 1.97 4.96
N ASP A 17 10.59 2.29 3.71
CA ASP A 17 10.31 3.61 3.13
C ASP A 17 8.80 3.74 2.88
N ILE A 18 8.05 4.10 3.92
CA ILE A 18 6.61 4.35 3.82
C ILE A 18 6.38 5.80 3.40
N ARG A 19 5.51 6.01 2.42
CA ARG A 19 5.10 7.34 1.98
C ARG A 19 3.62 7.41 1.67
N VAL A 20 3.06 8.61 1.80
CA VAL A 20 1.75 8.94 1.25
C VAL A 20 1.86 9.25 -0.24
N GLY A 21 0.88 8.81 -1.02
CA GLY A 21 0.71 9.23 -2.41
C GLY A 21 -0.75 9.24 -2.83
N THR A 22 -1.02 9.91 -3.96
CA THR A 22 -2.36 10.05 -4.53
C THR A 22 -2.55 9.06 -5.67
N ILE A 23 -3.62 8.28 -5.66
CA ILE A 23 -3.92 7.32 -6.73
C ILE A 23 -4.32 8.10 -7.99
N SER A 24 -3.51 8.01 -9.04
CA SER A 24 -3.76 8.69 -10.32
C SER A 24 -4.56 7.84 -11.30
N SER A 25 -4.52 6.51 -11.17
CA SER A 25 -5.37 5.59 -11.94
C SER A 25 -5.59 4.29 -11.19
N ALA A 26 -6.76 3.68 -11.38
CA ALA A 26 -7.10 2.37 -10.85
C ALA A 26 -7.85 1.56 -11.92
N ASP A 27 -7.27 0.43 -12.31
CA ASP A 27 -7.78 -0.42 -13.40
C ASP A 27 -8.00 -1.85 -12.92
N ALA A 28 -9.05 -2.50 -13.41
CA ALA A 28 -9.35 -3.88 -13.08
C ALA A 28 -8.46 -4.83 -13.89
N ALA A 29 -7.72 -5.70 -13.20
CA ALA A 29 -6.84 -6.69 -13.81
C ALA A 29 -7.40 -8.12 -13.63
N PRO A 30 -6.83 -9.11 -14.35
CA PRO A 30 -7.26 -10.51 -14.23
C PRO A 30 -7.20 -11.03 -12.79
N ALA A 31 -8.00 -12.05 -12.48
CA ALA A 31 -8.07 -12.69 -11.17
C ALA A 31 -8.49 -11.76 -10.00
N GLY A 32 -9.28 -10.72 -10.30
CA GLY A 32 -9.84 -9.81 -9.30
C GLY A 32 -8.82 -8.88 -8.64
N MET A 33 -7.63 -8.74 -9.24
CA MET A 33 -6.61 -7.80 -8.80
C MET A 33 -6.92 -6.42 -9.40
N THR A 34 -6.68 -5.36 -8.64
CA THR A 34 -6.74 -3.98 -9.12
C THR A 34 -5.32 -3.47 -9.28
N GLN A 35 -4.99 -2.97 -10.47
CA GLN A 35 -3.73 -2.29 -10.73
C GLN A 35 -3.89 -0.80 -10.48
N LEU A 36 -3.00 -0.25 -9.67
CA LEU A 36 -2.97 1.16 -9.32
C LEU A 36 -1.74 1.83 -9.91
N ARG A 37 -1.88 3.11 -10.22
CA ARG A 37 -0.77 4.07 -10.29
C ARG A 37 -0.95 5.07 -9.17
N ILE A 38 0.12 5.26 -8.40
CA ILE A 38 0.14 6.15 -7.25
C ILE A 38 1.23 7.19 -7.48
N ASP A 39 0.86 8.46 -7.45
CA ASP A 39 1.77 9.60 -7.52
C ASP A 39 2.27 9.96 -6.12
N PHE A 40 3.59 9.88 -5.92
CA PHE A 40 4.27 10.25 -4.68
C PHE A 40 4.96 11.61 -4.81
N GLY A 41 4.55 12.44 -5.77
CA GLY A 41 5.09 13.76 -6.02
C GLY A 41 6.43 13.75 -6.78
N PRO A 42 7.00 14.94 -7.07
CA PRO A 42 8.10 15.09 -8.03
C PRO A 42 9.42 14.40 -7.63
N LEU A 43 9.63 14.15 -6.33
CA LEU A 43 10.86 13.53 -5.85
C LEU A 43 10.90 12.00 -6.06
N VAL A 44 9.74 11.36 -6.11
CA VAL A 44 9.61 9.89 -6.23
C VAL A 44 8.98 9.51 -7.57
N GLY A 45 8.03 10.33 -8.03
CA GLY A 45 7.22 10.10 -9.21
C GLY A 45 6.12 9.06 -8.98
N THR A 46 5.57 8.57 -10.08
CA THR A 46 4.51 7.57 -10.06
C THR A 46 5.07 6.15 -9.88
N ARG A 47 4.44 5.33 -9.03
CA ARG A 47 4.71 3.90 -8.91
C ARG A 47 3.48 3.06 -9.22
N ARG A 48 3.73 1.88 -9.78
CA ARG A 48 2.70 0.85 -9.94
C ARG A 48 2.54 0.09 -8.64
N ALA A 49 1.29 -0.13 -8.26
CA ALA A 49 0.88 -0.93 -7.14
C ALA A 49 -0.21 -1.91 -7.58
N GLY A 50 -0.40 -2.98 -6.82
CA GLY A 50 -1.49 -3.90 -7.06
C GLY A 50 -2.04 -4.44 -5.75
N LEU A 51 -3.36 -4.54 -5.66
CA LEU A 51 -4.05 -5.09 -4.51
C LEU A 51 -5.35 -5.78 -4.93
N ARG A 52 -5.91 -6.59 -4.05
CA ARG A 52 -7.28 -7.09 -4.19
C ARG A 52 -8.18 -6.25 -3.30
N LEU A 53 -9.09 -5.49 -3.90
CA LEU A 53 -10.03 -4.67 -3.13
C LEU A 53 -11.02 -5.55 -2.38
N GLY A 54 -11.45 -5.08 -1.21
CA GLY A 54 -12.61 -5.63 -0.53
C GLY A 54 -13.91 -5.32 -1.29
N THR A 55 -15.01 -5.85 -0.79
CA THR A 55 -16.35 -5.69 -1.41
C THR A 55 -16.88 -4.26 -1.38
N GLN A 56 -16.29 -3.37 -0.58
CA GLN A 56 -16.82 -2.02 -0.37
C GLN A 56 -16.23 -0.94 -1.29
N GLU A 57 -15.09 -1.18 -1.94
CA GLU A 57 -14.43 -0.18 -2.77
C GLU A 57 -14.35 -0.63 -4.23
N THR A 58 -14.73 0.25 -5.15
CA THR A 58 -14.54 0.05 -6.59
C THR A 58 -13.27 0.77 -7.06
N PRO A 59 -12.61 0.31 -8.13
CA PRO A 59 -11.43 0.99 -8.66
C PRO A 59 -11.70 2.49 -8.93
N ALA A 60 -12.88 2.82 -9.46
CA ALA A 60 -13.24 4.19 -9.81
C ALA A 60 -13.24 5.15 -8.60
N VAL A 61 -13.65 4.69 -7.41
CA VAL A 61 -13.67 5.54 -6.21
C VAL A 61 -12.28 5.77 -5.60
N LEU A 62 -11.28 5.00 -6.03
CA LEU A 62 -9.91 5.14 -5.54
C LEU A 62 -9.16 6.29 -6.21
N VAL A 63 -9.54 6.69 -7.42
CA VAL A 63 -8.82 7.74 -8.15
C VAL A 63 -8.97 9.07 -7.41
N GLY A 64 -7.84 9.72 -7.13
CA GLY A 64 -7.76 10.93 -6.30
C GLY A 64 -7.68 10.65 -4.80
N ALA A 65 -7.85 9.41 -4.35
CA ALA A 65 -7.68 9.06 -2.95
C ALA A 65 -6.18 9.04 -2.57
N ARG A 66 -5.88 9.52 -1.37
CA ARG A 66 -4.55 9.41 -0.77
C ARG A 66 -4.41 8.09 -0.03
N VAL A 67 -3.26 7.43 -0.18
CA VAL A 67 -2.95 6.17 0.48
C VAL A 67 -1.50 6.16 0.96
N CYS A 68 -1.24 5.43 2.03
CA CYS A 68 0.12 5.14 2.47
C CYS A 68 0.61 3.85 1.80
N ALA A 69 1.86 3.83 1.34
CA ALA A 69 2.46 2.66 0.71
C ALA A 69 3.95 2.55 1.04
N VAL A 70 4.45 1.32 1.12
CA VAL A 70 5.88 1.03 1.17
C VAL A 70 6.43 1.15 -0.24
N LEU A 71 7.45 1.99 -0.44
CA LEU A 71 8.22 2.03 -1.67
C LEU A 71 9.23 0.90 -1.73
N ASP A 72 9.44 0.36 -2.93
CA ASP A 72 10.45 -0.66 -3.23
C ASP A 72 10.50 -1.78 -2.17
N PRO A 73 9.38 -2.50 -1.92
CA PRO A 73 9.21 -3.43 -0.79
C PRO A 73 10.07 -4.71 -0.88
N GLY A 74 11.05 -4.76 -1.78
CA GLY A 74 11.96 -5.88 -1.99
C GLY A 74 11.35 -7.04 -2.77
N LEU A 75 11.95 -8.23 -2.62
CA LEU A 75 11.64 -9.43 -3.41
C LEU A 75 10.22 -9.99 -3.19
N SER A 76 9.48 -9.48 -2.20
CA SER A 76 8.09 -9.87 -1.94
C SER A 76 7.08 -9.19 -2.88
N ALA A 77 7.51 -8.24 -3.71
CA ALA A 77 6.65 -7.57 -4.69
C ALA A 77 6.52 -8.40 -5.99
N ALA A 78 5.34 -8.36 -6.61
CA ALA A 78 5.18 -8.88 -7.96
C ALA A 78 6.04 -8.07 -8.97
N PRO A 79 6.50 -8.67 -10.08
CA PRO A 79 7.35 -8.00 -11.06
C PRO A 79 6.76 -6.67 -11.56
N GLY A 80 7.54 -5.61 -11.48
CA GLY A 80 7.13 -4.27 -11.94
C GLY A 80 6.23 -3.49 -10.98
N ILE A 81 5.92 -4.04 -9.80
CA ILE A 81 5.34 -3.31 -8.67
C ILE A 81 6.45 -2.57 -7.93
N GLY A 82 6.31 -1.25 -7.82
CA GLY A 82 7.27 -0.39 -7.12
C GLY A 82 6.71 0.22 -5.83
N ALA A 83 5.47 -0.10 -5.47
CA ALA A 83 4.84 0.31 -4.23
C ALA A 83 3.86 -0.75 -3.72
N LEU A 84 3.83 -0.96 -2.41
CA LEU A 84 2.87 -1.83 -1.73
C LEU A 84 1.94 -0.98 -0.85
N PRO A 85 0.66 -0.77 -1.24
CA PRO A 85 -0.30 -0.06 -0.41
C PRO A 85 -0.48 -0.73 0.94
N LEU A 86 -0.52 0.08 1.99
CA LEU A 86 -0.75 -0.39 3.35
C LEU A 86 -2.25 -0.49 3.61
N ALA A 87 -2.65 -1.61 4.19
CA ALA A 87 -4.05 -1.90 4.50
C ALA A 87 -4.15 -2.83 5.72
N MET A 88 -5.32 -2.84 6.34
CA MET A 88 -5.69 -3.80 7.37
C MET A 88 -6.78 -4.74 6.84
N PRO A 89 -6.85 -6.00 7.32
CA PRO A 89 -7.99 -6.86 7.02
C PRO A 89 -9.28 -6.25 7.59
N ASP A 90 -10.38 -6.36 6.84
CA ASP A 90 -11.72 -6.04 7.35
C ASP A 90 -12.39 -7.28 7.99
N LEU A 91 -13.55 -7.08 8.62
CA LEU A 91 -14.31 -8.15 9.27
C LEU A 91 -14.91 -9.20 8.31
N ASN A 92 -14.97 -8.89 7.01
CA ASN A 92 -15.58 -9.70 5.95
C ASN A 92 -14.54 -10.34 5.01
N GLY A 93 -13.25 -10.32 5.37
CA GLY A 93 -12.17 -10.89 4.57
C GLY A 93 -11.70 -10.03 3.38
N GLY A 94 -12.14 -8.78 3.32
CA GLY A 94 -11.56 -7.75 2.44
C GLY A 94 -10.44 -6.97 3.14
N LEU A 95 -10.21 -5.75 2.66
CA LEU A 95 -9.19 -4.85 3.23
C LEU A 95 -9.69 -3.42 3.36
N VAL A 96 -9.10 -2.71 4.31
CA VAL A 96 -9.27 -1.27 4.54
C VAL A 96 -7.93 -0.57 4.31
N LEU A 97 -7.88 0.33 3.34
CA LEU A 97 -6.67 1.09 3.03
C LEU A 97 -6.31 2.08 4.14
N ILE A 98 -5.03 2.18 4.46
CA ILE A 98 -4.52 3.20 5.38
C ILE A 98 -4.38 4.51 4.60
N ARG A 99 -5.10 5.52 5.06
CA ARG A 99 -5.17 6.87 4.46
C ARG A 99 -4.91 7.92 5.53
N PRO A 100 -4.24 9.04 5.21
CA PRO A 100 -4.24 10.19 6.10
C PRO A 100 -5.65 10.79 6.16
N ASP A 101 -6.09 11.19 7.36
CA ASP A 101 -7.40 11.81 7.58
C ASP A 101 -7.48 13.21 6.93
N MET A 102 -6.37 13.95 6.95
CA MET A 102 -6.22 15.26 6.33
C MET A 102 -5.32 15.22 5.10
N SER A 103 -5.36 16.27 4.29
CA SER A 103 -4.50 16.41 3.12
C SER A 103 -3.03 16.48 3.53
N ALA A 104 -2.28 15.43 3.22
CA ALA A 104 -0.82 15.39 3.31
C ALA A 104 -0.19 15.64 1.93
N GLN A 105 1.03 16.16 1.91
CA GLN A 105 1.81 16.34 0.68
C GLN A 105 2.28 14.98 0.16
N ASP A 106 2.08 14.72 -1.13
CA ASP A 106 2.53 13.48 -1.77
C ASP A 106 4.05 13.31 -1.58
N GLY A 107 4.44 12.09 -1.20
CA GLY A 107 5.83 11.71 -0.91
C GLY A 107 6.27 11.97 0.54
N ALA A 108 5.42 12.53 1.40
CA ALA A 108 5.71 12.69 2.82
C ALA A 108 5.83 11.33 3.53
N ARG A 109 6.74 11.27 4.51
CA ARG A 109 6.98 10.08 5.34
C ARG A 109 6.22 10.19 6.67
N PRO A 110 5.54 9.12 7.13
CA PRO A 110 5.04 9.06 8.49
C PRO A 110 6.21 8.96 9.48
N PHE A 111 6.00 9.44 10.71
CA PHE A 111 6.97 9.44 11.81
C PHE A 111 6.34 8.91 13.09
#